data_AF-A0A352GM51-F1
#
_entry.id   AF-A0A352GM51-F1
#
_cell.length_a   1.000
_cell.length_b   1.000
_cell.length_c   1.000
_cell.angle_alpha   90.00
_cell.angle_beta   90.00
_cell.angle_gamma   90.00
#
_symmetry.space_group_name_H-M   'P 1'
#
loop_
_entity.id
_entity.type
_entity.pdbx_description
1 polymer ?
#
loop_
_entity_poly.entity_id
_entity_poly.type
_entity_poly.pdbx_seq_one_letter_code
_entity_poly.pdbx_strand_id
1 'polypeptide(L)'
;MTGTSEMANILAEAAGRLLQDHVTRDVLGAAEDGNWPSDLWQVLEDNGLTQPLAPEDRGGMGASFADAFVIAFAAGRRRAPVPLVETMAAGWLLGQA
;
A
#
# COMPACT_ATOMS: atom_id res chain seq x y z
N MET A 1 -20.76 12.50 -8.19
CA MET A 1 -19.64 11.60 -7.87
C MET A 1 -18.71 11.64 -9.05
N THR A 2 -17.58 12.34 -8.94
CA THR A 2 -16.54 12.32 -9.98
C THR A 2 -16.07 10.87 -10.10
N GLY A 3 -16.03 10.32 -11.32
CA GLY A 3 -15.58 8.94 -11.53
C GLY A 3 -14.18 8.74 -10.96
N THR A 4 -13.95 7.60 -10.32
CA THR A 4 -12.63 7.18 -9.80
C THR A 4 -11.61 7.23 -10.94
N SER A 5 -10.45 7.87 -10.71
CA SER A 5 -9.39 8.00 -11.73
C SER A 5 -8.92 6.62 -12.19
N GLU A 6 -8.36 6.53 -13.40
CA GLU A 6 -7.77 5.29 -13.91
C GLU A 6 -6.67 4.76 -12.99
N MET A 7 -5.80 5.65 -12.49
CA MET A 7 -4.76 5.31 -11.52
C MET A 7 -5.36 4.72 -10.24
N ALA A 8 -6.39 5.36 -9.68
CA ALA A 8 -7.08 4.86 -8.51
C ALA A 8 -7.71 3.47 -8.74
N ASN A 9 -8.25 3.20 -9.94
CA ASN A 9 -8.80 1.88 -10.27
C ASN A 9 -7.69 0.81 -10.32
N ILE A 10 -6.56 1.10 -10.98
CA ILE A 10 -5.41 0.18 -11.07
C ILE A 10 -4.86 -0.12 -9.67
N LEU A 11 -4.66 0.92 -8.85
CA LEU A 11 -4.16 0.77 -7.49
C LEU A 11 -5.16 0.00 -6.61
N ALA A 12 -6.46 0.23 -6.78
CA ALA A 12 -7.49 -0.49 -6.03
C ALA A 12 -7.49 -2.00 -6.36
N GLU A 13 -7.37 -2.36 -7.64
CA GLU A 13 -7.30 -3.75 -8.06
C GLU A 13 -6.03 -4.43 -7.55
N ALA A 14 -4.87 -3.80 -7.74
CA ALA A 14 -3.59 -4.33 -7.29
C ALA A 14 -3.56 -4.52 -5.77
N ALA A 15 -3.86 -3.47 -5.00
CA ALA A 15 -3.87 -3.54 -3.54
C ALA A 15 -4.92 -4.54 -3.03
N GLY A 16 -6.12 -4.52 -3.62
CA GLY A 16 -7.21 -5.42 -3.23
C GLY A 16 -6.84 -6.90 -3.40
N ARG A 17 -6.22 -7.24 -4.54
CA ARG A 17 -5.77 -8.61 -4.85
C ARG A 17 -4.61 -9.05 -3.96
N LEU A 18 -3.52 -8.28 -3.93
CA LEU A 18 -2.33 -8.65 -3.15
C LEU A 18 -2.64 -8.79 -1.65
N LEU A 19 -3.40 -7.84 -1.09
CA LEU A 19 -3.78 -7.92 0.32
C LEU A 19 -4.77 -9.06 0.59
N GLN A 20 -5.62 -9.43 -0.37
CA GLN A 20 -6.49 -10.60 -0.22
C GLN A 20 -5.68 -11.89 -0.18
N ASP A 21 -4.70 -12.02 -1.06
CA ASP A 21 -3.94 -13.26 -1.24
C ASP A 21 -2.91 -13.46 -0.12
N HIS A 22 -2.35 -12.37 0.42
CA HIS A 22 -1.24 -12.44 1.38
C HIS A 22 -1.64 -12.14 2.85
N VAL A 23 -2.75 -11.43 3.12
CA VAL A 23 -3.21 -11.18 4.49
C VAL A 23 -4.12 -12.32 4.96
N THR A 24 -3.49 -13.43 5.36
CA THR A 24 -4.17 -14.63 5.86
C THR A 24 -4.31 -14.60 7.38
N ARG A 25 -5.12 -15.52 7.94
CA ARG A 25 -5.25 -15.66 9.41
C ARG A 25 -3.92 -16.00 10.08
N ASP A 26 -3.11 -16.85 9.45
CA ASP A 26 -1.83 -17.27 10.01
C ASP A 26 -0.83 -16.10 10.02
N VAL A 27 -0.82 -15.28 8.96
CA VAL A 27 0.00 -14.06 8.90
C VAL A 27 -0.44 -13.06 9.98
N LEU A 28 -1.74 -12.87 10.18
CA LEU A 28 -2.26 -11.99 11.24
C LEU A 28 -1.85 -12.49 12.63
N GLY A 29 -2.04 -13.78 12.92
CA GLY A 29 -1.67 -14.36 14.22
C GLY A 29 -0.18 -14.25 14.50
N ALA A 30 0.67 -14.59 13.52
CA ALA A 30 2.11 -14.43 13.66
C ALA A 30 2.53 -12.97 13.89
N ALA A 31 1.88 -12.01 13.22
CA ALA A 31 2.15 -10.60 13.43
C ALA A 31 1.72 -10.11 14.83
N GLU A 32 0.62 -10.62 15.38
CA GLU A 32 0.20 -10.35 16.76
C GLU A 32 1.23 -10.88 17.79
N ASP A 33 1.91 -11.98 17.48
CA ASP A 33 3.04 -12.53 18.25
C ASP A 33 4.37 -11.77 18.03
N GLY A 34 4.34 -10.71 17.21
CA GLY A 34 5.50 -9.85 16.93
C GLY A 34 6.37 -10.32 15.76
N ASN A 35 5.95 -11.32 14.98
CA ASN A 35 6.67 -11.72 13.78
C ASN A 35 6.39 -10.77 12.60
N TRP A 36 7.47 -10.25 12.01
CA TRP A 36 7.35 -9.40 10.82
C TRP A 36 6.88 -10.20 9.59
N PRO A 37 5.81 -9.78 8.89
CA PRO A 37 5.30 -10.46 7.70
C PRO A 37 6.13 -10.09 6.46
N SER A 38 7.34 -10.64 6.35
CA SER A 38 8.32 -10.34 5.29
C SER A 38 7.75 -10.52 3.88
N ASP A 39 7.04 -11.61 3.63
CA ASP A 39 6.59 -11.95 2.28
C ASP A 39 5.48 -11.02 1.80
N LEU A 40 4.59 -10.61 2.72
CA LEU A 40 3.60 -9.58 2.45
C LEU A 40 4.29 -8.26 2.11
N TRP A 41 5.28 -7.86 2.91
CA TRP A 41 6.00 -6.60 2.69
C TRP A 41 6.71 -6.59 1.34
N GLN A 42 7.47 -7.63 1.03
CA GLN A 42 8.20 -7.76 -0.24
C GLN A 42 7.26 -7.64 -1.44
N VAL A 43 6.12 -8.33 -1.41
CA VAL A 43 5.15 -8.27 -2.51
C VAL A 43 4.55 -6.87 -2.67
N LEU A 44 4.33 -6.12 -1.57
CA LEU A 44 3.86 -4.74 -1.67
C LEU A 44 4.94 -3.82 -2.26
N GLU A 45 6.20 -4.00 -1.90
CA GLU A 45 7.34 -3.24 -2.46
C GLU A 45 7.55 -3.54 -3.95
N ASP A 46 7.56 -4.81 -4.33
CA ASP A 46 7.76 -5.25 -5.73
C ASP A 46 6.67 -4.72 -6.66
N ASN A 47 5.48 -4.46 -6.12
CA ASN A 47 4.35 -3.88 -6.86
C ASN A 47 4.22 -2.36 -6.64
N GLY A 48 5.21 -1.72 -6.01
CA GLY A 48 5.31 -0.27 -5.80
C GLY A 48 4.30 0.31 -4.80
N LEU A 49 3.50 -0.51 -4.12
CA LEU A 49 2.42 -0.04 -3.25
C LEU A 49 2.92 0.68 -1.99
N THR A 50 4.22 0.59 -1.68
CA THR A 50 4.88 1.33 -0.59
C THR A 50 5.29 2.74 -0.97
N GLN A 51 5.42 3.07 -2.27
CA GLN A 51 5.86 4.39 -2.77
C GLN A 51 4.90 5.06 -3.79
N PRO A 52 3.57 4.91 -3.67
CA PRO A 52 2.62 5.48 -4.64
C PRO A 52 2.63 7.02 -4.66
N LEU A 53 2.91 7.65 -3.52
CA LEU A 53 2.89 9.11 -3.36
C LEU A 53 4.25 9.77 -3.60
N ALA A 54 5.33 9.00 -3.67
CA ALA A 54 6.65 9.55 -3.91
C ALA A 54 6.78 10.03 -5.37
N PRO A 55 7.56 11.11 -5.63
CA PRO A 55 7.83 11.56 -6.99
C PRO A 55 8.47 10.48 -7.88
N GLU A 56 8.15 10.51 -9.17
CA GLU A 56 8.69 9.53 -10.15
C GLU A 56 10.21 9.59 -10.28
N ASP A 57 10.81 10.79 -10.20
CA ASP A 57 12.26 10.99 -10.23
C ASP A 57 12.98 10.44 -8.98
N ARG A 58 12.22 10.05 -7.95
CA ARG A 58 12.69 9.37 -6.74
C ARG A 58 12.20 7.93 -6.66
N GLY A 59 11.75 7.36 -7.79
CA GLY A 59 11.32 5.97 -7.90
C GLY A 59 9.91 5.66 -7.38
N GLY A 60 9.09 6.70 -7.14
CA GLY A 60 7.67 6.55 -6.81
C GLY A 60 6.76 6.56 -8.04
N MET A 61 5.44 6.56 -7.80
CA MET A 61 4.43 6.63 -8.88
C MET A 61 3.87 8.04 -9.13
N GLY A 62 4.21 9.03 -8.29
CA GLY A 62 3.69 10.39 -8.41
C GLY A 62 2.16 10.50 -8.26
N ALA A 63 1.50 9.50 -7.65
CA ALA A 63 0.06 9.48 -7.50
C ALA A 63 -0.42 10.59 -6.55
N SER A 64 -1.62 11.10 -6.76
CA SER A 64 -2.22 12.01 -5.79
C SER A 64 -2.67 11.26 -4.53
N PHE A 65 -2.87 11.98 -3.43
CA PHE A 65 -3.51 11.41 -2.22
C PHE A 65 -4.90 10.82 -2.50
N ALA A 66 -5.65 11.42 -3.43
CA ALA A 66 -6.97 10.89 -3.81
C ALA A 66 -6.84 9.54 -4.53
N ASP A 67 -5.83 9.38 -5.37
CA ASP A 67 -5.58 8.11 -6.07
C ASP A 67 -5.11 7.03 -5.11
N ALA A 68 -4.15 7.37 -4.23
CA ALA A 68 -3.55 6.42 -3.30
C ALA A 68 -4.47 6.03 -2.13
N PHE A 69 -5.55 6.77 -1.88
CA PHE A 69 -6.49 6.49 -0.79
C PHE A 69 -7.08 5.06 -0.87
N VAL A 70 -7.26 4.53 -2.08
CA VAL A 70 -7.76 3.16 -2.28
C VAL A 70 -6.85 2.09 -1.66
N ILE A 71 -5.53 2.33 -1.62
CA ILE A 71 -4.56 1.44 -0.99
C ILE A 71 -4.77 1.44 0.52
N ALA A 72 -4.92 2.62 1.13
CA ALA A 72 -5.20 2.76 2.55
C ALA A 72 -6.54 2.10 2.95
N PHE A 73 -7.57 2.27 2.12
CA PHE A 73 -8.87 1.60 2.33
C PHE A 73 -8.73 0.07 2.27
N ALA A 74 -8.02 -0.46 1.28
CA ALA A 74 -7.77 -1.89 1.15
C ALA A 74 -6.96 -2.45 2.33
N ALA A 75 -5.91 -1.74 2.76
CA ALA A 75 -5.08 -2.10 3.91
C ALA A 75 -5.92 -2.19 5.19
N GLY A 76 -6.73 -1.17 5.48
CA GLY A 76 -7.64 -1.17 6.63
C GLY A 76 -8.68 -2.29 6.55
N ARG A 77 -9.29 -2.50 5.38
CA ARG A 77 -10.30 -3.55 5.17
C ARG A 77 -9.75 -4.96 5.40
N ARG A 78 -8.48 -5.19 5.07
CA ARG A 78 -7.81 -6.48 5.27
C ARG A 78 -7.07 -6.60 6.60
N ARG A 79 -6.96 -5.51 7.37
CA ARG A 79 -6.14 -5.44 8.59
C ARG A 79 -4.67 -5.76 8.29
N ALA A 80 -4.14 -5.22 7.19
CA ALA A 80 -2.78 -5.48 6.75
C ALA A 80 -1.78 -5.21 7.91
N PRO A 81 -1.03 -6.23 8.38
CA PRO A 81 -0.17 -6.10 9.56
C PRO A 81 1.19 -5.47 9.22
N VAL A 82 1.18 -4.38 8.46
CA VAL A 82 2.37 -3.66 7.97
C VAL A 82 2.10 -2.15 7.94
N PRO A 83 3.13 -1.29 8.10
CA PRO A 83 3.00 0.15 8.15
C PRO A 83 2.88 0.75 6.73
N LEU A 84 1.94 0.24 5.92
CA LEU A 84 1.84 0.60 4.50
C LEU A 84 1.52 2.08 4.33
N VAL A 85 0.49 2.58 5.02
CA VAL A 85 0.03 3.97 4.88
C VAL A 85 1.07 4.95 5.42
N GLU A 86 1.70 4.61 6.54
CA GLU A 86 2.79 5.37 7.14
C GLU A 86 3.98 5.47 6.19
N THR A 87 4.32 4.37 5.51
CA THR A 87 5.43 4.33 4.54
C THR A 87 5.12 5.17 3.31
N MET A 88 3.90 5.10 2.79
CA MET A 88 3.44 5.95 1.69
C MET A 88 3.57 7.44 2.04
N ALA A 89 3.13 7.82 3.25
CA ALA A 89 3.20 9.20 3.73
C ALA A 89 4.65 9.67 3.97
N ALA A 90 5.50 8.78 4.50
CA ALA A 90 6.93 9.06 4.68
C ALA A 90 7.63 9.26 3.33
N GLY A 91 7.31 8.45 2.32
CA GLY A 91 7.81 8.61 0.96
C GLY A 91 7.42 9.96 0.34
N TRP A 92 6.16 10.37 0.52
CA TRP A 92 5.71 11.69 0.12
C TRP A 92 6.49 12.81 0.84
N LEU A 93 6.58 12.76 2.16
CA LEU A 93 7.29 13.77 2.97
C LEU A 93 8.77 13.88 2.57
N LEU A 94 9.45 12.75 2.35
CA LEU A 94 10.82 12.71 1.89
C LEU A 94 10.96 13.33 0.49
N GLY A 95 9.95 13.16 -0.37
CA GLY A 95 9.83 13.82 -1.68
C GLY A 95 9.80 15.35 -1.63
N GLN A 96 9.44 15.93 -0.48
CA GLN A 96 9.32 17.38 -0.30
C GLN A 96 10.63 18.05 0.17
N ALA A 97 11.63 17.26 0.57
CA ALA A 97 12.96 17.72 0.94
C ALA A 97 13.87 17.88 -0.29
#